data_AF-B2W5S2-F1
#
_entry.id   AF-B2W5S2-F1
#
_cell.length_a   1.000
_cell.length_b   1.000
_cell.length_c   1.000
_cell.angle_alpha   90.00
_cell.angle_beta   90.00
_cell.angle_gamma   90.00
#
_symmetry.space_group_name_H-M   'P 1'
#
loop_
_entity.id
_entity.type
_entity.pdbx_description
1 polymer ?
#
loop_
_entity_poly.entity_id
_entity_poly.type
_entity_poly.pdbx_seq_one_letter_code
_entity_poly.pdbx_strand_id
1 'polypeptide(L)'
;MLPPVDPAVLQRNPNFDVLYKDLCTRKLNPNGSTRDTKRQRVHDEIHRTLSTTRTTLLTSQILTTTLSDLGSKAGAGTDDITPDLHAAIDIVVAQLNNQIPPTDLDILSNDMSTFSTNIITIASAVSTQLTIILSYLCKIADPLNPPNITDLPTRCTTLLETTTQTLPQDLQDARFHLTNTFTTLLTLHSTLLTTSIKILEQTQHGTLARHTKSSADLLHAKATLLGLQAKIHTYSHPPPAEFVAALKQFKKVQGSGEKALRDREGLAKRELELYARAGEKGMRDLARRKERLVGEVEMVESAIGKLERRG
;
A
#
# COMPACT_ATOMS: atom_id res chain seq x y z
N MET A 1 5.24 -2.83 -17.31
CA MET A 1 6.57 -2.82 -16.66
C MET A 1 6.60 -3.92 -15.59
N LEU A 2 7.69 -4.67 -15.47
CA LEU A 2 7.90 -5.48 -14.27
C LEU A 2 8.20 -4.52 -13.10
N PRO A 3 7.52 -4.66 -11.95
CA PRO A 3 7.73 -3.76 -10.83
C PRO A 3 9.16 -3.91 -10.28
N PRO A 4 9.82 -2.80 -9.89
CA PRO A 4 11.14 -2.87 -9.28
C PRO A 4 11.09 -3.68 -7.97
N VAL A 5 12.00 -4.64 -7.84
CA VAL A 5 12.11 -5.51 -6.67
C VAL A 5 13.10 -4.91 -5.69
N ASP A 6 12.80 -5.03 -4.39
CA ASP A 6 13.69 -4.58 -3.30
C ASP A 6 15.11 -5.19 -3.45
N PRO A 7 16.18 -4.37 -3.44
CA PRO A 7 17.56 -4.84 -3.52
C PRO A 7 17.92 -5.87 -2.45
N ALA A 8 17.28 -5.83 -1.26
CA ALA A 8 17.52 -6.84 -0.22
C ALA A 8 17.00 -8.23 -0.62
N VAL A 9 15.90 -8.30 -1.37
CA VAL A 9 15.33 -9.55 -1.88
C VAL A 9 16.19 -10.12 -3.02
N LEU A 10 16.74 -9.26 -3.87
CA LEU A 10 17.68 -9.63 -4.93
C LEU A 10 19.01 -10.18 -4.34
N GLN A 11 19.52 -9.55 -3.28
CA GLN A 11 20.71 -10.04 -2.56
C GLN A 11 20.48 -11.38 -1.86
N ARG A 12 19.28 -11.60 -1.31
CA ARG A 12 18.93 -12.84 -0.62
C ARG A 12 18.73 -14.03 -1.59
N ASN A 13 18.37 -13.76 -2.84
CA ASN A 13 18.07 -14.77 -3.85
C ASN A 13 18.84 -14.52 -5.17
N PRO A 14 20.10 -14.96 -5.30
CA PRO A 14 20.94 -14.65 -6.45
C PRO A 14 20.40 -15.23 -7.78
N ASN A 15 19.75 -16.40 -7.73
CA ASN A 15 19.11 -16.99 -8.93
C ASN A 15 17.96 -16.12 -9.46
N PHE A 16 17.22 -15.46 -8.55
CA PHE A 16 16.13 -14.57 -8.92
C PHE A 16 16.65 -13.24 -9.49
N ASP A 17 17.77 -12.72 -8.95
CA ASP A 17 18.44 -11.54 -9.51
C ASP A 17 18.91 -11.76 -10.97
N VAL A 18 19.50 -12.93 -11.26
CA VAL A 18 19.89 -13.29 -12.63
C VAL A 18 18.68 -13.36 -13.56
N LEU A 19 17.57 -13.99 -13.11
CA LEU A 19 16.35 -14.09 -13.91
C LEU A 19 15.71 -12.71 -14.13
N TYR A 20 15.62 -11.89 -13.09
CA TYR A 20 15.05 -10.54 -13.16
C TYR A 20 15.86 -9.66 -14.13
N LYS A 21 17.19 -9.72 -14.05
CA LYS A 21 18.09 -9.06 -15.00
C LYS A 21 17.91 -9.60 -16.42
N ASP A 22 17.83 -10.92 -16.63
CA ASP A 22 17.62 -11.50 -17.98
C ASP A 22 16.26 -11.09 -18.58
N LEU A 23 15.21 -11.05 -17.77
CA LEU A 23 13.88 -10.61 -18.20
C LEU A 23 13.88 -9.12 -18.59
N CYS A 24 14.43 -8.25 -17.74
CA CYS A 24 14.47 -6.81 -17.96
C CYS A 24 15.46 -6.39 -19.06
N THR A 25 16.54 -7.14 -19.28
CA THR A 25 17.58 -6.77 -20.26
C THR A 25 17.44 -7.50 -21.58
N ARG A 26 17.11 -8.80 -21.60
CA ARG A 26 17.19 -9.61 -22.84
C ARG A 26 15.82 -9.96 -23.40
N LYS A 27 14.81 -10.19 -22.57
CA LYS A 27 13.53 -10.77 -23.02
C LYS A 27 12.43 -9.75 -23.22
N LEU A 28 12.32 -8.74 -22.36
CA LEU A 28 11.19 -7.81 -22.37
C LEU A 28 11.66 -6.38 -22.63
N ASN A 29 10.84 -5.63 -23.36
CA ASN A 29 10.92 -4.19 -23.46
C ASN A 29 10.29 -3.54 -22.22
N PRO A 30 10.57 -2.24 -21.96
CA PRO A 30 9.95 -1.49 -20.88
C PRO A 30 8.40 -1.61 -20.84
N ASN A 31 7.76 -1.57 -22.00
CA ASN A 31 6.31 -1.73 -22.16
C ASN A 31 5.78 -3.16 -21.94
N GLY A 32 6.63 -4.14 -21.63
CA GLY A 32 6.25 -5.54 -21.42
C GLY A 32 6.17 -6.39 -22.70
N SER A 33 6.43 -5.82 -23.87
CA SER A 33 6.52 -6.58 -25.13
C SER A 33 7.82 -7.41 -25.20
N THR A 34 7.84 -8.47 -26.02
CA THR A 34 9.03 -9.33 -26.17
C THR A 34 10.05 -8.72 -27.13
N ARG A 35 11.35 -8.81 -26.83
CA ARG A 35 12.46 -8.36 -27.73
C ARG A 35 12.74 -9.31 -28.91
N ASP A 36 11.92 -10.33 -29.11
CA ASP A 36 12.04 -11.28 -30.21
C ASP A 36 11.52 -10.63 -31.49
N THR A 37 12.44 -10.24 -32.36
CA THR A 37 12.16 -9.47 -33.58
C THR A 37 11.19 -10.18 -34.53
N LYS A 38 11.19 -11.52 -34.56
CA LYS A 38 10.27 -12.28 -35.43
C LYS A 38 8.84 -12.22 -34.89
N ARG A 39 8.66 -12.46 -33.59
CA ARG A 39 7.35 -12.36 -32.93
C ARG A 39 6.84 -10.93 -32.95
N GLN A 40 7.73 -9.96 -32.73
CA GLN A 40 7.38 -8.55 -32.74
C GLN A 40 6.88 -8.10 -34.12
N ARG A 41 7.53 -8.50 -35.21
CA ARG A 41 7.03 -8.22 -36.58
C ARG A 41 5.64 -8.78 -36.84
N VAL A 42 5.35 -10.01 -36.38
CA VAL A 42 4.02 -10.61 -36.52
C VAL A 42 2.99 -9.80 -35.71
N HIS A 43 3.32 -9.41 -34.48
CA HIS A 43 2.45 -8.55 -33.68
C HIS A 43 2.22 -7.18 -34.34
N ASP A 44 3.26 -6.54 -34.86
CA ASP A 44 3.17 -5.24 -35.53
C ASP A 44 2.27 -5.31 -36.77
N GLU A 45 2.38 -6.39 -37.56
CA GLU A 45 1.51 -6.62 -38.72
C GLU A 45 0.05 -6.86 -38.31
N ILE A 46 -0.19 -7.64 -37.24
CA ILE A 46 -1.52 -7.82 -36.67
C ILE A 46 -2.09 -6.48 -36.16
N HIS A 47 -1.28 -5.66 -35.51
CA HIS A 47 -1.70 -4.35 -35.04
C HIS A 47 -2.04 -3.41 -36.20
N ARG A 48 -1.25 -3.44 -37.28
CA ARG A 48 -1.50 -2.65 -38.50
C ARG A 48 -2.78 -3.08 -39.20
N THR A 49 -2.97 -4.37 -39.40
CA THR A 49 -4.19 -4.93 -40.02
C THR A 49 -5.42 -4.63 -39.16
N LEU A 50 -5.35 -4.86 -37.85
CA LEU A 50 -6.42 -4.52 -36.91
C LEU A 50 -6.77 -3.03 -36.96
N SER A 51 -5.75 -2.15 -36.92
CA SER A 51 -5.96 -0.70 -36.99
C SER A 51 -6.68 -0.32 -38.29
N THR A 52 -6.26 -0.89 -39.41
CA THR A 52 -6.88 -0.66 -40.73
C THR A 52 -8.33 -1.17 -40.77
N THR A 53 -8.58 -2.40 -40.32
CA THR A 53 -9.95 -2.95 -40.29
C THR A 53 -10.86 -2.20 -39.33
N ARG A 54 -10.31 -1.70 -38.22
CA ARG A 54 -11.05 -0.92 -37.23
C ARG A 54 -11.38 0.46 -37.76
N THR A 55 -10.46 1.13 -38.46
CA THR A 55 -10.76 2.42 -39.08
C THR A 55 -11.80 2.26 -40.19
N THR A 56 -11.73 1.22 -41.03
CA THR A 56 -12.75 0.96 -42.05
C THR A 56 -14.12 0.65 -41.44
N LEU A 57 -14.17 -0.16 -40.37
CA LEU A 57 -15.43 -0.47 -39.69
C LEU A 57 -16.03 0.77 -39.03
N LEU A 58 -15.22 1.54 -38.29
CA LEU A 58 -15.71 2.74 -37.60
C LEU A 58 -16.13 3.84 -38.57
N THR A 59 -15.42 4.03 -39.69
CA THR A 59 -15.82 4.99 -40.72
C THR A 59 -17.14 4.62 -41.36
N SER A 60 -17.33 3.34 -41.73
CA SER A 60 -18.61 2.84 -42.23
C SER A 60 -19.73 3.05 -41.21
N GLN A 61 -19.50 2.67 -39.95
CA GLN A 61 -20.50 2.77 -38.89
C GLN A 61 -20.88 4.24 -38.62
N ILE A 62 -19.91 5.15 -38.55
CA ILE A 62 -20.17 6.58 -38.37
C ILE A 62 -21.05 7.08 -39.50
N LEU A 63 -20.70 6.81 -40.76
CA LEU A 63 -21.49 7.25 -41.91
C LEU A 63 -22.92 6.69 -41.90
N THR A 64 -23.09 5.39 -41.61
CA THR A 64 -24.42 4.78 -41.51
C THR A 64 -25.24 5.38 -40.37
N THR A 65 -24.63 5.62 -39.21
CA THR A 65 -25.33 6.24 -38.06
C THR A 65 -25.71 7.69 -38.33
N THR A 66 -24.85 8.47 -38.99
CA THR A 66 -25.17 9.85 -39.36
C THR A 66 -26.28 9.90 -40.40
N LEU A 67 -26.27 9.00 -41.39
CA LEU A 67 -27.34 8.90 -42.39
C LEU A 67 -28.68 8.54 -41.73
N SER A 68 -28.68 7.62 -40.76
CA SER A 68 -29.87 7.26 -39.99
C SER A 68 -30.42 8.43 -39.16
N ASP A 69 -29.54 9.22 -38.54
CA ASP A 69 -29.92 10.43 -37.77
C ASP A 69 -30.49 11.52 -38.69
N LEU A 70 -29.97 11.67 -39.91
CA LEU A 70 -30.53 12.55 -40.93
C LEU A 70 -31.92 12.11 -41.39
N GLY A 71 -32.13 10.82 -41.60
CA GLY A 71 -33.45 10.26 -41.94
C GLY A 71 -34.50 10.54 -40.85
N SER A 72 -34.10 10.40 -39.58
CA SER A 72 -34.97 10.59 -38.41
C SER A 72 -35.26 12.07 -38.07
N LYS A 73 -34.39 13.01 -38.44
CA LYS A 73 -34.51 14.45 -38.13
C LYS A 73 -35.23 15.24 -39.25
N ALA A 74 -36.46 14.86 -39.57
CA ALA A 74 -37.28 15.55 -40.56
C ALA A 74 -37.86 16.93 -40.08
N GLY A 75 -37.40 17.50 -38.96
CA GLY A 75 -38.05 18.67 -38.35
C GLY A 75 -37.17 19.70 -37.64
N ALA A 76 -35.84 19.57 -37.66
CA ALA A 76 -34.96 20.48 -36.92
C ALA A 76 -33.79 20.99 -37.78
N GLY A 77 -34.07 21.96 -38.66
CA GLY A 77 -33.07 22.86 -39.24
C GLY A 77 -32.48 22.44 -40.60
N THR A 78 -33.03 21.44 -41.28
CA THR A 78 -32.66 21.06 -42.65
C THR A 78 -33.82 21.35 -43.61
N ASP A 79 -34.12 22.63 -43.84
CA ASP A 79 -35.18 23.07 -44.76
C ASP A 79 -34.94 22.67 -46.23
N ASP A 80 -33.77 22.08 -46.55
CA ASP A 80 -33.36 21.64 -47.90
C ASP A 80 -33.69 20.17 -48.23
N ILE A 81 -34.09 19.34 -47.25
CA ILE A 81 -34.35 17.90 -47.51
C ILE A 81 -35.86 17.67 -47.68
N THR A 82 -36.26 17.30 -48.90
CA THR A 82 -37.66 16.97 -49.23
C THR A 82 -38.08 15.67 -48.51
N PRO A 83 -39.32 15.54 -48.02
CA PRO A 83 -39.81 14.32 -47.33
C PRO A 83 -39.60 13.02 -48.12
N ASP A 84 -39.68 13.08 -49.45
CA ASP A 84 -39.41 11.94 -50.33
C ASP A 84 -37.94 11.47 -50.27
N LEU A 85 -37.00 12.39 -50.00
CA LEU A 85 -35.59 12.07 -49.84
C LEU A 85 -35.30 11.40 -48.49
N HIS A 86 -36.02 11.77 -47.43
CA HIS A 86 -35.92 11.10 -46.13
C HIS A 86 -36.31 9.62 -46.21
N ALA A 87 -37.41 9.31 -46.91
CA ALA A 87 -37.84 7.93 -47.14
C ALA A 87 -36.80 7.12 -47.93
N ALA A 88 -36.22 7.71 -48.98
CA ALA A 88 -35.14 7.08 -49.76
C ALA A 88 -33.88 6.84 -48.91
N ILE A 89 -33.50 7.77 -48.03
CA ILE A 89 -32.37 7.62 -47.11
C ILE A 89 -32.61 6.48 -46.12
N ASP A 90 -33.80 6.39 -45.51
CA ASP A 90 -34.12 5.34 -44.54
C ASP A 90 -34.09 3.94 -45.17
N ILE A 91 -34.60 3.80 -46.40
CA ILE A 91 -34.55 2.55 -47.17
C ILE A 91 -33.10 2.15 -47.46
N VAL A 92 -32.25 3.09 -47.88
CA VAL A 92 -30.83 2.83 -48.16
C VAL A 92 -30.08 2.47 -46.87
N VAL A 93 -30.37 3.14 -45.75
CA VAL A 93 -29.81 2.80 -44.44
C VAL A 93 -30.23 1.41 -43.99
N ALA A 94 -31.50 1.01 -44.21
CA ALA A 94 -31.98 -0.34 -43.92
C ALA A 94 -31.29 -1.40 -44.80
N GLN A 95 -31.00 -1.10 -46.08
CA GLN A 95 -30.19 -1.97 -46.93
C GLN A 95 -28.75 -2.10 -46.42
N LEU A 96 -28.11 -0.98 -46.07
CA LEU A 96 -26.73 -0.97 -45.55
C LEU A 96 -26.59 -1.70 -44.22
N ASN A 97 -27.66 -1.74 -43.42
CA ASN A 97 -27.74 -2.51 -42.16
C ASN A 97 -28.16 -3.98 -42.37
N ASN A 98 -28.29 -4.45 -43.62
CA ASN A 98 -28.76 -5.80 -43.98
C ASN A 98 -30.15 -6.17 -43.42
N GLN A 99 -31.03 -5.18 -43.25
CA GLN A 99 -32.39 -5.39 -42.73
C GLN A 99 -33.39 -5.76 -43.85
N ILE A 100 -32.99 -5.63 -45.11
CA ILE A 100 -33.82 -5.91 -46.28
C ILE A 100 -33.32 -7.18 -46.98
N PRO A 101 -34.19 -8.17 -47.26
CA PRO A 101 -33.81 -9.38 -47.97
C PRO A 101 -33.43 -9.10 -49.43
N PRO A 102 -32.54 -9.90 -50.03
CA PRO A 102 -31.99 -9.65 -51.37
C PRO A 102 -33.03 -9.76 -52.50
N THR A 103 -34.21 -10.35 -52.24
CA THR A 103 -35.32 -10.45 -53.18
C THR A 103 -36.04 -9.13 -53.43
N ASP A 104 -35.96 -8.20 -52.49
CA ASP A 104 -36.71 -6.95 -52.53
C ASP A 104 -35.88 -5.80 -53.13
N LEU A 105 -34.63 -6.07 -53.51
CA LEU A 105 -33.69 -5.09 -54.07
C LEU A 105 -34.15 -4.53 -55.42
N ASP A 106 -34.80 -5.35 -56.25
CA ASP A 106 -35.30 -4.93 -57.56
C ASP A 106 -36.43 -3.90 -57.44
N ILE A 107 -37.27 -4.02 -56.38
CA ILE A 107 -38.39 -3.13 -56.10
C ILE A 107 -37.89 -1.75 -55.63
N LEU A 108 -36.77 -1.73 -54.91
CA LEU A 108 -36.17 -0.52 -54.33
C LEU A 108 -35.18 0.20 -55.28
N SER A 109 -35.04 -0.29 -56.51
CA SER A 109 -34.13 0.28 -57.51
C SER A 109 -34.42 1.74 -57.85
N ASN A 110 -35.70 2.14 -57.83
CA ASN A 110 -36.12 3.52 -58.07
C ASN A 110 -35.66 4.46 -56.94
N ASP A 111 -35.81 4.06 -55.68
CA ASP A 111 -35.40 4.86 -54.52
C ASP A 111 -33.86 4.95 -54.40
N MET A 112 -33.15 3.92 -54.88
CA MET A 112 -31.68 3.97 -55.02
C MET A 112 -31.25 5.01 -56.07
N SER A 113 -32.01 5.16 -57.16
CA SER A 113 -31.73 6.14 -58.20
C SER A 113 -32.01 7.58 -57.72
N THR A 114 -33.06 7.80 -56.93
CA THR A 114 -33.37 9.11 -56.33
C THR A 114 -32.34 9.49 -55.28
N PHE A 115 -31.87 8.54 -54.47
CA PHE A 115 -30.74 8.74 -53.55
C PHE A 115 -29.45 9.10 -54.31
N SER A 116 -29.13 8.36 -55.36
CA SER A 116 -27.91 8.59 -56.17
C SER A 116 -27.92 9.94 -56.88
N THR A 117 -29.09 10.38 -57.34
CA THR A 117 -29.25 11.69 -58.01
C THR A 117 -29.06 12.85 -57.03
N ASN A 118 -29.45 12.67 -55.77
CA ASN A 118 -29.36 13.68 -54.71
C ASN A 118 -28.15 13.49 -53.78
N ILE A 119 -27.14 12.73 -54.21
CA ILE A 119 -25.99 12.39 -53.35
C ILE A 119 -25.22 13.63 -52.85
N ILE A 120 -25.20 14.71 -53.63
CA ILE A 120 -24.47 15.94 -53.30
C ILE A 120 -25.14 16.69 -52.14
N THR A 121 -26.48 16.77 -52.12
CA THR A 121 -27.23 17.42 -51.04
C THR A 121 -27.20 16.59 -49.76
N ILE A 122 -27.24 15.25 -49.88
CA ILE A 122 -27.06 14.35 -48.74
C ILE A 122 -25.64 14.47 -48.18
N ALA A 123 -24.62 14.52 -49.04
CA ALA A 123 -23.23 14.66 -48.62
C ALA A 123 -22.97 16.00 -47.90
N SER A 124 -23.57 17.10 -48.36
CA SER A 124 -23.45 18.39 -47.66
C SER A 124 -24.14 18.36 -46.30
N ALA A 125 -25.33 17.77 -46.20
CA ALA A 125 -26.06 17.62 -44.93
C ALA A 125 -25.34 16.70 -43.93
N VAL A 126 -24.75 15.59 -44.39
CA VAL A 126 -23.93 14.73 -43.53
C VAL A 126 -22.68 15.49 -43.06
N SER A 127 -22.06 16.29 -43.93
CA SER A 127 -20.89 17.10 -43.58
C SER A 127 -21.22 18.18 -42.54
N THR A 128 -22.37 18.85 -42.64
CA THR A 128 -22.80 19.83 -41.62
C THR A 128 -23.10 19.13 -40.29
N GLN A 129 -23.76 17.99 -40.31
CA GLN A 129 -24.02 17.23 -39.08
C GLN A 129 -22.74 16.72 -38.42
N LEU A 130 -21.77 16.24 -39.21
CA LEU A 130 -20.46 15.86 -38.71
C LEU A 130 -19.69 17.04 -38.10
N THR A 131 -19.74 18.23 -38.71
CA THR A 131 -19.09 19.43 -38.14
C THR A 131 -19.74 19.87 -36.82
N ILE A 132 -21.07 19.74 -36.69
CA ILE A 132 -21.79 19.97 -35.43
C ILE A 132 -21.32 18.99 -34.36
N ILE A 133 -21.31 17.68 -34.64
CA ILE A 133 -20.83 16.64 -33.70
C ILE A 133 -19.39 16.92 -33.28
N LEU A 134 -18.54 17.30 -34.23
CA LEU A 134 -17.14 17.61 -33.97
C LEU A 134 -16.98 18.83 -33.07
N SER A 135 -17.83 19.85 -33.23
CA SER A 135 -17.88 21.00 -32.33
C SER A 135 -18.27 20.61 -30.89
N TYR A 136 -19.19 19.67 -30.73
CA TYR A 136 -19.54 19.13 -29.42
C TYR A 136 -18.40 18.32 -28.82
N LEU A 137 -17.70 17.52 -29.64
CA LEU A 137 -16.55 16.74 -29.19
C LEU A 137 -15.38 17.65 -28.76
N CYS A 138 -15.16 18.77 -29.44
CA CYS A 138 -14.21 19.78 -29.00
C CYS A 138 -14.60 20.38 -27.62
N LYS A 139 -15.89 20.67 -27.40
CA LYS A 139 -16.37 21.15 -26.09
C LYS A 139 -16.24 20.10 -24.98
N ILE A 140 -16.40 18.82 -25.30
CA ILE A 140 -16.22 17.72 -24.34
C ILE A 140 -14.74 17.53 -24.01
N ALA A 141 -13.86 17.68 -25.00
CA ALA A 141 -12.42 17.48 -24.82
C ALA A 141 -11.83 18.52 -23.84
N ASP A 142 -12.21 19.78 -23.95
CA ASP A 142 -11.83 20.83 -23.00
C ASP A 142 -12.98 21.86 -22.88
N PRO A 143 -13.75 21.85 -21.77
CA PRO A 143 -14.94 22.70 -21.64
C PRO A 143 -14.61 24.20 -21.47
N LEU A 144 -13.39 24.52 -21.05
CA LEU A 144 -12.91 25.88 -20.81
C LEU A 144 -12.28 26.52 -22.05
N ASN A 145 -11.60 25.73 -22.89
CA ASN A 145 -10.92 26.18 -24.10
C ASN A 145 -11.08 25.11 -25.19
N PRO A 146 -12.17 25.12 -25.96
CA PRO A 146 -12.40 24.09 -26.96
C PRO A 146 -11.32 24.18 -28.05
N PRO A 147 -10.63 23.08 -28.39
CA PRO A 147 -9.63 23.08 -29.45
C PRO A 147 -10.28 23.23 -30.82
N ASN A 148 -9.49 23.72 -31.79
CA ASN A 148 -9.92 23.71 -33.19
C ASN A 148 -10.11 22.27 -33.67
N ILE A 149 -11.01 22.10 -34.63
CA ILE A 149 -11.33 20.82 -35.27
C ILE A 149 -10.09 20.08 -35.77
N THR A 150 -9.12 20.81 -36.32
CA THR A 150 -7.85 20.27 -36.85
C THR A 150 -6.90 19.74 -35.78
N ASP A 151 -7.00 20.27 -34.56
CA ASP A 151 -6.09 19.97 -33.45
C ASP A 151 -6.66 18.89 -32.52
N LEU A 152 -7.92 18.51 -32.71
CA LEU A 152 -8.57 17.43 -31.97
C LEU A 152 -7.83 16.08 -32.03
N PRO A 153 -7.36 15.56 -33.19
CA PRO A 153 -6.69 14.26 -33.23
C PRO A 153 -5.36 14.28 -32.46
N THR A 154 -4.57 15.34 -32.56
CA THR A 154 -3.30 15.45 -31.81
C THR A 154 -3.58 15.53 -30.32
N ARG A 155 -4.60 16.29 -29.90
CA ARG A 155 -5.04 16.36 -28.50
C ARG A 155 -5.54 15.01 -27.98
N CYS A 156 -6.28 14.25 -28.78
CA CYS A 156 -6.74 12.91 -28.40
C CYS A 156 -5.57 11.94 -28.22
N THR A 157 -4.58 11.97 -29.13
CA THR A 157 -3.38 11.13 -29.01
C THR A 157 -2.55 11.48 -27.77
N THR A 158 -2.37 12.77 -27.47
CA THR A 158 -1.64 13.21 -26.27
C THR A 158 -2.39 12.85 -24.99
N LEU A 159 -3.72 12.97 -24.95
CA LEU A 159 -4.53 12.55 -23.80
C LEU A 159 -4.44 11.03 -23.59
N LEU A 160 -4.53 10.25 -24.67
CA LEU A 160 -4.40 8.80 -24.62
C LEU A 160 -3.01 8.40 -24.12
N GLU A 161 -1.95 9.00 -24.65
CA GLU A 161 -0.57 8.76 -24.21
C GLU A 161 -0.38 9.14 -22.74
N THR A 162 -0.90 10.29 -22.32
CA THR A 162 -0.83 10.74 -20.92
C THR A 162 -1.55 9.77 -19.98
N THR A 163 -2.74 9.31 -20.37
CA THR A 163 -3.57 8.44 -19.53
C THR A 163 -3.04 7.01 -19.48
N THR A 164 -2.49 6.50 -20.59
CA THR A 164 -2.08 5.09 -20.72
C THR A 164 -0.63 4.84 -20.35
N GLN A 165 0.27 5.83 -20.52
CA GLN A 165 1.70 5.67 -20.30
C GLN A 165 2.21 6.53 -19.15
N THR A 166 2.07 7.86 -19.25
CA THR A 166 2.75 8.76 -18.29
C THR A 166 2.14 8.69 -16.89
N LEU A 167 0.82 8.85 -16.76
CA LEU A 167 0.16 8.85 -15.46
C LEU A 167 0.33 7.51 -14.71
N PRO A 168 0.17 6.33 -15.35
CA PRO A 168 0.45 5.06 -14.68
C PRO A 168 1.90 4.90 -14.26
N GLN A 169 2.86 5.41 -15.06
CA GLN A 169 4.27 5.35 -14.74
C GLN A 169 4.61 6.26 -13.55
N ASP A 170 4.16 7.52 -13.58
CA ASP A 170 4.34 8.48 -12.48
C ASP A 170 3.73 7.97 -11.18
N LEU A 171 2.55 7.34 -11.26
CA LEU A 171 1.89 6.73 -10.11
C LEU A 171 2.68 5.52 -9.56
N GLN A 172 3.27 4.70 -10.44
CA GLN A 172 4.13 3.59 -10.02
C GLN A 172 5.40 4.11 -9.33
N ASP A 173 6.03 5.15 -9.88
CA ASP A 173 7.24 5.76 -9.31
C ASP A 173 6.93 6.42 -7.96
N ALA A 174 5.83 7.16 -7.84
CA ALA A 174 5.38 7.75 -6.58
C ALA A 174 5.10 6.68 -5.51
N ARG A 175 4.45 5.57 -5.89
CA ARG A 175 4.22 4.43 -5.00
C ARG A 175 5.52 3.81 -4.53
N PHE A 176 6.49 3.64 -5.43
CA PHE A 176 7.81 3.11 -5.10
C PHE A 176 8.53 4.01 -4.09
N HIS A 177 8.58 5.32 -4.34
CA HIS A 177 9.15 6.29 -3.42
C HIS A 177 8.49 6.25 -2.04
N LEU A 178 7.15 6.17 -1.99
CA LEU A 178 6.40 6.01 -0.73
C LEU A 178 6.81 4.72 -0.01
N THR A 179 6.82 3.57 -0.69
CA THR A 179 7.17 2.30 -0.04
C THR A 179 8.60 2.28 0.50
N ASN A 180 9.55 2.88 -0.21
CA ASN A 180 10.93 2.99 0.25
C ASN A 180 11.04 3.89 1.47
N THR A 181 10.43 5.08 1.44
CA THR A 181 10.42 6.00 2.59
C THR A 181 9.73 5.40 3.82
N PHE A 182 8.65 4.64 3.62
CA PHE A 182 7.99 3.94 4.72
C PHE A 182 8.89 2.84 5.32
N THR A 183 9.60 2.10 4.46
CA THR A 183 10.54 1.05 4.91
C THR A 183 11.73 1.65 5.66
N THR A 184 12.29 2.76 5.19
CA THR A 184 13.37 3.46 5.91
C THR A 184 12.89 4.05 7.24
N LEU A 185 11.66 4.60 7.28
CA LEU A 185 11.05 5.07 8.53
C LEU A 185 10.86 3.92 9.52
N LEU A 186 10.32 2.78 9.07
CA LEU A 186 10.08 1.62 9.93
C LEU A 186 11.39 1.06 10.50
N THR A 187 12.43 0.97 9.67
CA THR A 187 13.76 0.50 10.12
C THR A 187 14.39 1.50 11.10
N LEU A 188 14.29 2.80 10.86
CA LEU A 188 14.74 3.83 11.79
C LEU A 188 13.97 3.73 13.12
N HIS A 189 12.65 3.58 13.10
CA HIS A 189 11.86 3.44 14.31
C HIS A 189 12.23 2.18 15.10
N SER A 190 12.44 1.05 14.41
CA SER A 190 12.89 -0.19 15.04
C SER A 190 14.27 -0.03 15.70
N THR A 191 15.21 0.63 15.02
CA THR A 191 16.54 0.90 15.60
C THR A 191 16.46 1.84 16.79
N LEU A 192 15.64 2.89 16.74
CA LEU A 192 15.40 3.82 17.85
C LEU A 192 14.81 3.11 19.07
N LEU A 193 13.76 2.30 18.88
CA LEU A 193 13.19 1.52 19.99
C LEU A 193 14.22 0.57 20.59
N THR A 194 15.01 -0.10 19.74
CA THR A 194 16.05 -1.02 20.21
C THR A 194 17.14 -0.30 20.99
N THR A 195 17.59 0.88 20.55
CA THR A 195 18.59 1.67 21.27
C THR A 195 18.03 2.24 22.56
N SER A 196 16.78 2.71 22.56
CA SER A 196 16.08 3.18 23.76
C SER A 196 15.97 2.08 24.82
N ILE A 197 15.55 0.88 24.43
CA ILE A 197 15.49 -0.29 25.33
C ILE A 197 16.88 -0.58 25.90
N LYS A 198 17.92 -0.63 25.06
CA LYS A 198 19.30 -0.85 25.52
C LYS A 198 19.76 0.23 26.52
N ILE A 199 19.42 1.50 26.30
CA ILE A 199 19.76 2.59 27.21
C ILE A 199 19.03 2.41 28.54
N LEU A 200 17.73 2.09 28.55
CA LEU A 200 16.98 1.83 29.77
C LEU A 200 17.53 0.63 30.55
N GLU A 201 17.86 -0.45 29.85
CA GLU A 201 18.51 -1.62 30.44
C GLU A 201 19.87 -1.28 31.06
N GLN A 202 20.69 -0.48 30.39
CA GLN A 202 22.02 -0.14 30.89
C GLN A 202 21.99 0.89 32.04
N THR A 203 21.18 1.93 31.91
CA THR A 203 21.21 3.09 32.80
C THR A 203 20.35 2.89 34.05
N GLN A 204 19.14 2.37 33.89
CA GLN A 204 18.17 2.29 35.00
C GLN A 204 18.21 0.93 35.68
N HIS A 205 18.23 -0.16 34.90
CA HIS A 205 18.21 -1.51 35.45
C HIS A 205 19.61 -2.06 35.72
N GLY A 206 20.57 -1.74 34.85
CA GLY A 206 21.92 -2.27 34.87
C GLY A 206 22.80 -1.70 35.98
N THR A 207 22.71 -0.39 36.26
CA THR A 207 23.49 0.25 37.33
C THR A 207 23.08 -0.26 38.72
N LEU A 208 21.78 -0.31 39.00
CA LEU A 208 21.25 -0.81 40.27
C LEU A 208 21.58 -2.29 40.45
N ALA A 209 21.37 -3.13 39.42
CA ALA A 209 21.70 -4.56 39.50
C ALA A 209 23.21 -4.81 39.66
N ARG A 210 24.07 -4.03 39.00
CA ARG A 210 25.53 -4.12 39.15
C ARG A 210 25.98 -3.68 40.55
N HIS A 211 25.41 -2.60 41.09
CA HIS A 211 25.73 -2.12 42.43
C HIS A 211 25.25 -3.10 43.52
N THR A 212 24.04 -3.65 43.41
CA THR A 212 23.55 -4.64 44.39
C THR A 212 24.39 -5.91 44.35
N LYS A 213 24.79 -6.38 43.15
CA LYS A 213 25.69 -7.51 43.01
C LYS A 213 27.07 -7.24 43.61
N SER A 214 27.71 -6.12 43.28
CA SER A 214 29.03 -5.79 43.82
C SER A 214 29.00 -5.60 45.34
N SER A 215 27.93 -5.01 45.89
CA SER A 215 27.72 -4.89 47.33
C SER A 215 27.55 -6.24 48.01
N ALA A 216 26.79 -7.17 47.40
CA ALA A 216 26.65 -8.54 47.88
C ALA A 216 27.99 -9.31 47.86
N ASP A 217 28.76 -9.19 46.77
CA ASP A 217 30.08 -9.82 46.63
C ASP A 217 31.07 -9.26 47.68
N LEU A 218 31.04 -7.95 47.93
CA LEU A 218 31.84 -7.30 48.97
C LEU A 218 31.47 -7.81 50.37
N LEU A 219 30.17 -7.88 50.70
CA LEU A 219 29.71 -8.39 51.98
C LEU A 219 30.11 -9.86 52.17
N HIS A 220 30.05 -10.67 51.11
CA HIS A 220 30.52 -12.05 51.12
C HIS A 220 32.04 -12.14 51.39
N ALA A 221 32.84 -11.33 50.69
CA ALA A 221 34.28 -11.27 50.91
C ALA A 221 34.63 -10.80 52.35
N LYS A 222 33.90 -9.83 52.90
CA LYS A 222 34.07 -9.42 54.30
C LYS A 222 33.69 -10.53 55.28
N ALA A 223 32.59 -11.24 55.04
CA ALA A 223 32.15 -12.33 55.89
C ALA A 223 33.15 -13.50 55.89
N THR A 224 33.72 -13.84 54.72
CA THR A 224 34.75 -14.87 54.61
C THR A 224 36.04 -14.46 55.32
N LEU A 225 36.49 -13.20 55.16
CA LEU A 225 37.65 -12.65 55.87
C LEU A 225 37.46 -12.70 57.39
N LEU A 226 36.34 -12.17 57.90
CA LEU A 226 36.02 -12.20 59.33
C LEU A 226 35.91 -13.63 59.85
N GLY A 227 35.35 -14.55 59.05
CA GLY A 227 35.29 -15.97 59.38
C GLY A 227 36.69 -16.61 59.50
N LEU A 228 37.63 -16.24 58.63
CA LEU A 228 39.03 -16.69 58.72
C LEU A 228 39.76 -16.07 59.92
N GLN A 229 39.58 -14.77 60.17
CA GLN A 229 40.14 -14.10 61.35
C GLN A 229 39.62 -14.71 62.65
N ALA A 230 38.32 -14.98 62.74
CA ALA A 230 37.71 -15.65 63.89
C ALA A 230 38.31 -17.05 64.10
N LYS A 231 38.49 -17.84 63.02
CA LYS A 231 39.15 -19.15 63.11
C LYS A 231 40.58 -19.03 63.65
N ILE A 232 41.39 -18.10 63.14
CA ILE A 232 42.75 -17.86 63.63
C ILE A 232 42.72 -17.50 65.13
N HIS A 233 41.84 -16.58 65.53
CA HIS A 233 41.71 -16.16 66.92
C HIS A 233 41.29 -17.31 67.85
N THR A 234 40.41 -18.22 67.41
CA THR A 234 40.03 -19.40 68.20
C THR A 234 41.16 -20.40 68.39
N TYR A 235 42.14 -20.45 67.47
CA TYR A 235 43.32 -21.29 67.65
C TYR A 235 44.31 -20.69 68.66
N SER A 236 44.42 -19.37 68.72
CA SER A 236 45.28 -18.67 69.69
C SER A 236 44.66 -18.56 71.09
N HIS A 237 43.33 -18.43 71.17
CA HIS A 237 42.61 -18.24 72.42
C HIS A 237 41.32 -19.08 72.46
N PRO A 238 41.22 -20.06 73.38
CA PRO A 238 39.98 -20.82 73.57
C PRO A 238 38.83 -19.90 73.98
N PRO A 239 37.67 -19.94 73.29
CA PRO A 239 36.56 -19.05 73.60
C PRO A 239 35.90 -19.43 74.94
N PRO A 240 35.47 -18.43 75.75
CA PRO A 240 34.72 -18.68 76.99
C PRO A 240 33.41 -19.44 76.74
N ALA A 241 33.00 -20.30 77.68
CA ALA A 241 31.79 -21.13 77.55
C ALA A 241 30.50 -20.30 77.36
N GLU A 242 30.40 -19.14 78.03
CA GLU A 242 29.27 -18.22 77.90
C GLU A 242 29.17 -17.61 76.49
N PHE A 243 30.31 -17.29 75.87
CA PHE A 243 30.36 -16.76 74.51
C PHE A 243 29.90 -17.81 73.49
N VAL A 244 30.30 -19.08 73.67
CA VAL A 244 29.84 -20.19 72.82
C VAL A 244 28.33 -20.43 72.98
N ALA A 245 27.80 -20.31 74.19
CA ALA A 245 26.36 -20.42 74.44
C ALA A 245 25.57 -19.27 73.75
N ALA A 246 26.06 -18.03 73.85
CA ALA A 246 25.48 -16.88 73.16
C ALA A 246 25.51 -17.03 71.63
N LEU A 247 26.62 -17.53 71.06
CA LEU A 247 26.74 -17.82 69.63
C LEU A 247 25.76 -18.91 69.16
N LYS A 248 25.54 -19.96 69.95
CA LYS A 248 24.54 -20.99 69.64
C LYS A 248 23.13 -20.42 69.58
N GLN A 249 22.80 -19.52 70.50
CA GLN A 249 21.50 -18.85 70.51
C GLN A 249 21.36 -17.89 69.32
N PHE A 250 22.40 -17.11 69.02
CA PHE A 250 22.43 -16.22 67.86
C PHE A 250 22.26 -17.00 66.54
N LYS A 251 22.95 -18.14 66.38
CA LYS A 251 22.83 -19.01 65.20
C LYS A 251 21.41 -19.56 65.02
N LYS A 252 20.71 -19.90 66.11
CA LYS A 252 19.29 -20.32 66.03
C LYS A 252 18.40 -19.20 65.50
N VAL A 253 18.57 -17.98 66.01
CA VAL A 253 17.79 -16.81 65.54
C VAL A 253 18.13 -16.51 64.08
N GLN A 254 19.41 -16.51 63.70
CA GLN A 254 19.85 -16.26 62.33
C GLN A 254 19.31 -17.32 61.34
N GLY A 255 19.27 -18.60 61.74
CA GLY A 255 18.74 -19.68 60.90
C GLY A 255 17.25 -19.50 60.56
N SER A 256 16.45 -18.97 61.48
CA SER A 256 15.05 -18.63 61.20
C SER A 256 14.92 -17.49 60.17
N GLY A 257 15.79 -16.48 60.27
CA GLY A 257 15.88 -15.38 59.31
C GLY A 257 16.35 -15.83 57.91
N GLU A 258 17.36 -16.69 57.84
CA GLU A 258 17.84 -17.25 56.57
C GLU A 258 16.74 -18.06 55.87
N LYS A 259 15.99 -18.88 56.62
CA LYS A 259 14.87 -19.63 56.07
C LYS A 259 13.80 -18.71 55.49
N ALA A 260 13.40 -17.66 56.23
CA ALA A 260 12.43 -16.69 55.74
C ALA A 260 12.90 -15.94 54.48
N LEU A 261 14.20 -15.63 54.38
CA LEU A 261 14.78 -15.01 53.19
C LEU A 261 14.80 -15.96 51.98
N ARG A 262 15.15 -17.23 52.18
CA ARG A 262 15.09 -18.25 51.11
C ARG A 262 13.66 -18.49 50.62
N ASP A 263 12.69 -18.50 51.55
CA ASP A 263 11.28 -18.64 51.19
C ASP A 263 10.80 -17.43 50.36
N ARG A 264 11.21 -16.21 50.75
CA ARG A 264 10.92 -14.99 49.98
C ARG A 264 11.57 -14.99 48.60
N GLU A 265 12.83 -15.44 48.49
CA GLU A 265 13.52 -15.62 47.21
C GLU A 265 12.78 -16.63 46.32
N GLY A 266 12.35 -17.76 46.89
CA GLY A 266 11.59 -18.78 46.17
C GLY A 266 10.25 -18.26 45.65
N LEU A 267 9.53 -17.46 46.44
CA LEU A 267 8.29 -16.80 46.00
C LEU A 267 8.56 -15.82 44.84
N ALA A 268 9.60 -14.98 44.96
CA ALA A 268 9.96 -14.05 43.90
C ALA A 268 10.34 -14.77 42.59
N LYS A 269 11.08 -15.89 42.66
CA LYS A 269 11.41 -16.70 41.47
C LYS A 269 10.16 -17.28 40.80
N ARG A 270 9.21 -17.81 41.58
CA ARG A 270 7.94 -18.31 41.04
C ARG A 270 7.12 -17.20 40.39
N GLU A 271 7.13 -16.00 40.97
CA GLU A 271 6.47 -14.84 40.37
C GLU A 271 7.10 -14.47 39.02
N LEU A 272 8.44 -14.46 38.93
CA LEU A 272 9.16 -14.26 37.67
C LEU A 272 8.84 -15.33 36.62
N GLU A 273 8.72 -16.60 37.02
CA GLU A 273 8.29 -17.69 36.14
C GLU A 273 6.85 -17.47 35.63
N LEU A 274 5.95 -16.97 36.48
CA LEU A 274 4.59 -16.62 36.07
C LEU A 274 4.58 -15.47 35.06
N TYR A 275 5.42 -14.43 35.25
CA TYR A 275 5.58 -13.36 34.26
C TYR A 275 6.12 -13.89 32.92
N ALA A 276 7.11 -14.78 32.96
CA ALA A 276 7.66 -15.39 31.74
C ALA A 276 6.61 -16.26 31.02
N ARG A 277 5.78 -17.00 31.75
CA ARG A 277 4.72 -17.85 31.20
C ARG A 277 3.50 -17.07 30.70
N ALA A 278 3.23 -15.88 31.27
CA ALA A 278 2.11 -15.03 30.90
C ALA A 278 2.23 -14.46 29.47
N GLY A 279 3.46 -14.39 28.93
CA GLY A 279 3.73 -13.94 27.57
C GLY A 279 3.19 -12.53 27.26
N GLU A 280 3.08 -12.20 25.99
CA GLU A 280 2.68 -10.86 25.53
C GLU A 280 1.25 -10.49 25.96
N LYS A 281 0.34 -11.47 26.01
CA LYS A 281 -1.08 -11.26 26.35
C LYS A 281 -1.26 -10.91 27.83
N GLY A 282 -0.61 -11.62 28.73
CA GLY A 282 -0.68 -11.32 30.16
C GLY A 282 0.04 -10.02 30.53
N MET A 283 1.15 -9.70 29.86
CA MET A 283 1.84 -8.41 30.06
C MET A 283 1.00 -7.23 29.58
N ARG A 284 0.25 -7.36 28.47
CA ARG A 284 -0.71 -6.35 28.02
C ARG A 284 -1.84 -6.12 29.02
N ASP A 285 -2.39 -7.19 29.58
CA ASP A 285 -3.47 -7.09 30.58
C ASP A 285 -2.97 -6.45 31.89
N LEU A 286 -1.73 -6.75 32.30
CA LEU A 286 -1.09 -6.12 33.45
C LEU A 286 -0.81 -4.63 33.23
N ALA A 287 -0.33 -4.25 32.03
CA ALA A 287 -0.12 -2.85 31.66
C ALA A 287 -1.41 -2.04 31.72
N ARG A 288 -2.52 -2.57 31.18
CA ARG A 288 -3.86 -1.95 31.28
C ARG A 288 -4.34 -1.80 32.72
N ARG A 289 -4.00 -2.74 33.61
CA ARG A 289 -4.35 -2.66 35.03
C ARG A 289 -3.52 -1.62 35.77
N LYS A 290 -2.22 -1.52 35.43
CA LYS A 290 -1.33 -0.48 35.95
C LYS A 290 -1.81 0.91 35.55
N GLU A 291 -2.18 1.11 34.30
CA GLU A 291 -2.70 2.39 33.81
C GLU A 291 -3.95 2.83 34.58
N ARG A 292 -4.90 1.91 34.83
CA ARG A 292 -6.06 2.19 35.68
C ARG A 292 -5.68 2.56 37.11
N LEU A 293 -4.77 1.81 37.73
CA LEU A 293 -4.33 2.08 39.11
C LEU A 293 -3.61 3.42 39.24
N VAL A 294 -2.80 3.81 38.25
CA VAL A 294 -2.14 5.13 38.24
C VAL A 294 -3.18 6.24 38.16
N GLY A 295 -4.18 6.09 37.28
CA GLY A 295 -5.29 7.05 37.22
C GLY A 295 -6.10 7.12 38.53
N GLU A 296 -6.32 6.00 39.20
CA GLU A 296 -6.97 5.98 40.52
C GLU A 296 -6.13 6.67 41.60
N VAL A 297 -4.81 6.47 41.61
CA VAL A 297 -3.89 7.14 42.54
C VAL A 297 -3.89 8.64 42.31
N GLU A 298 -3.77 9.10 41.07
CA GLU A 298 -3.82 10.53 40.72
C GLU A 298 -5.15 11.17 41.14
N MET A 299 -6.26 10.46 40.96
CA MET A 299 -7.58 10.91 41.41
C MET A 299 -7.64 11.04 42.93
N VAL A 300 -7.12 10.07 43.67
CA VAL A 300 -7.08 10.09 45.14
C VAL A 300 -6.15 11.20 45.65
N GLU A 301 -4.96 11.37 45.08
CA GLU A 301 -4.04 12.46 45.40
C GLU A 301 -4.68 13.82 45.13
N SER A 302 -5.39 13.97 44.01
CA SER A 302 -6.12 15.19 43.71
C SER A 302 -7.26 15.47 44.69
N ALA A 303 -7.90 14.43 45.23
CA ALA A 303 -8.95 14.54 46.23
C ALA A 303 -8.39 14.90 47.61
N ILE A 304 -7.27 14.31 48.01
CA ILE A 304 -6.54 14.65 49.24
C ILE A 304 -6.08 16.11 49.17
N GLY A 305 -5.44 16.54 48.09
CA GLY A 305 -4.99 17.93 47.91
C GLY A 305 -6.13 18.95 47.81
N LYS A 306 -7.38 18.52 47.56
CA LYS A 306 -8.59 19.38 47.66
C LYS A 306 -9.12 19.45 49.09
N LEU A 307 -9.00 18.37 49.86
CA LEU A 307 -9.39 18.31 51.27
C LEU A 307 -8.43 19.13 52.15
N GLU A 308 -7.12 19.03 51.91
CA GLU A 308 -6.10 19.83 52.62
C GLU A 308 -6.21 21.33 52.37
N ARG A 309 -6.81 21.75 51.25
CA ARG A 309 -7.08 23.18 50.94
C ARG A 309 -8.39 23.71 51.53
N ARG A 310 -9.25 22.83 52.08
CA ARG A 310 -10.55 23.20 52.67
C ARG A 310 -10.58 23.07 54.20
N GLY A 311 -9.53 22.56 54.83
CA GLY A 311 -9.30 22.64 56.28
C GLY A 311 -8.44 23.83 56.63
#